data_AF-E2AM83-F1
#
_entry.id   AF-E2AM83-F1
#
_cell.length_a   1.000
_cell.length_b   1.000
_cell.length_c   1.000
_cell.angle_alpha   90.00
_cell.angle_beta   90.00
_cell.angle_gamma   90.00
#
_symmetry.space_group_name_H-M   'P 1'
#
loop_
_entity.id
_entity.type
_entity.pdbx_description
1 polymer ?
#
loop_
_entity_poly.entity_id
_entity_poly.type
_entity_poly.pdbx_seq_one_letter_code
_entity_poly.pdbx_strand_id
1 'polypeptide(L)' 'LKDVVYKETPTTRENMMQRIRDACAAITPDMLLRCVQAFTTRVNKCIEVGGHQFEQLI' A
#
# COMPACT_ATOMS: atom_id res chain seq x y z
N LEU A 1 -4.08 1.33 -2.46
CA LEU A 1 -4.29 2.38 -3.50
C LEU A 1 -4.64 1.77 -4.85
N LYS A 2 -3.76 0.95 -5.46
CA LYS A 2 -4.01 0.32 -6.78
C LYS A 2 -5.38 -0.36 -6.87
N ASP A 3 -5.72 -1.19 -5.88
CA ASP A 3 -6.98 -1.95 -5.88
C ASP A 3 -8.23 -1.06 -5.83
N VAL A 4 -8.12 0.16 -5.28
CA VAL A 4 -9.22 1.13 -5.22
C VAL A 4 -9.29 1.92 -6.54
N VAL A 5 -8.14 2.44 -6.98
CA VAL A 5 -8.03 3.28 -8.19
C VAL A 5 -8.30 2.49 -9.47
N TYR A 6 -8.07 1.18 -9.49
CA TYR A 6 -8.31 0.31 -10.64
C TYR A 6 -9.47 -0.67 -10.43
N LYS A 7 -10.28 -0.49 -9.37
CA LYS A 7 -11.45 -1.34 -9.12
C LYS A 7 -12.38 -1.44 -10.34
N GLU A 8 -12.56 -0.32 -11.02
CA GLU A 8 -13.26 -0.21 -12.29
C GLU A 8 -12.33 0.32 -13.38
N THR A 9 -12.58 -0.09 -14.64
CA THR A 9 -11.85 0.40 -15.82
C THR A 9 -11.93 1.92 -15.90
N PRO A 10 -10.79 2.62 -16.02
CA PRO A 10 -10.81 4.07 -16.13
C PRO A 10 -11.42 4.57 -17.44
N THR A 11 -12.18 5.65 -17.37
CA THR A 11 -12.88 6.22 -18.55
C THR A 11 -12.10 7.37 -19.19
N THR A 12 -11.53 8.26 -18.38
CA THR A 12 -10.72 9.40 -18.82
C THR A 12 -9.52 9.63 -17.91
N ARG A 13 -8.57 10.45 -18.37
CA ARG A 13 -7.42 10.88 -17.56
C ARG A 13 -7.87 11.63 -16.31
N GLU A 14 -8.85 12.53 -16.44
CA GLU A 14 -9.38 13.36 -15.36
C GLU A 14 -10.06 12.49 -14.30
N ASN A 15 -10.84 11.48 -14.73
CA ASN A 15 -11.42 10.50 -13.82
C ASN A 15 -10.35 9.75 -13.03
N MET A 16 -9.26 9.32 -13.67
CA MET A 16 -8.14 8.68 -12.96
C MET A 16 -7.48 9.59 -11.94
N MET A 17 -7.22 10.84 -12.32
CA MET A 17 -6.62 11.81 -11.41
C MET A 17 -7.52 12.04 -10.19
N GLN A 18 -8.83 12.13 -10.39
CA GLN A 18 -9.78 12.31 -9.29
C GLN A 18 -9.82 11.08 -8.39
N ARG A 19 -9.91 9.86 -8.95
CA ARG A 19 -9.91 8.61 -8.18
C ARG A 19 -8.64 8.43 -7.35
N ILE A 20 -7.48 8.83 -7.86
CA ILE A 20 -6.23 8.82 -7.09
C ILE A 20 -6.31 9.79 -5.91
N ARG A 21 -6.79 11.03 -6.13
CA ARG A 21 -6.96 12.02 -5.07
C ARG A 21 -7.92 11.53 -3.99
N ASP A 22 -9.07 11.00 -4.40
CA ASP A 22 -10.09 10.49 -3.48
C ASP A 22 -9.56 9.29 -2.68
N ALA A 23 -8.86 8.35 -3.34
CA ALA A 23 -8.26 7.20 -2.67
C ALA A 23 -7.17 7.60 -1.68
N CYS A 24 -6.38 8.64 -1.98
CA CYS A 24 -5.40 9.20 -1.06
C CYS A 24 -6.06 9.94 0.11
N ALA A 25 -7.12 10.72 -0.15
CA ALA A 25 -7.86 11.45 0.88
C ALA A 25 -8.58 10.50 1.86
N ALA A 26 -8.95 9.30 1.42
CA ALA A 26 -9.52 8.26 2.26
C ALA A 26 -8.49 7.54 3.16
N ILE A 27 -7.18 7.76 2.98
CA ILE A 27 -6.16 7.17 3.86
C ILE A 27 -6.20 7.85 5.22
N THR A 28 -6.51 7.09 6.25
CA THR A 28 -6.52 7.61 7.63
C THR A 28 -5.11 7.67 8.23
N PRO A 29 -4.88 8.52 9.24
CA PRO A 29 -3.61 8.52 9.98
C PRO A 29 -3.25 7.15 10.55
N ASP A 30 -4.24 6.38 11.03
CA ASP A 30 -4.03 5.03 11.57
C ASP A 30 -3.54 4.03 10.52
N MET A 31 -3.94 4.18 9.25
CA MET A 31 -3.39 3.38 8.16
C MET A 31 -1.91 3.66 7.97
N LEU A 32 -1.50 4.93 8.01
CA LEU A 32 -0.08 5.30 7.91
C LEU A 32 0.73 4.80 9.11
N LEU A 33 0.18 4.90 10.32
CA LEU A 33 0.84 4.39 11.52
C LEU A 33 1.07 2.87 11.43
N ARG A 34 0.07 2.10 10.98
CA ARG A 34 0.22 0.66 10.74
C ARG A 34 1.25 0.36 9.66
N CYS A 35 1.35 1.15 8.60
CA CYS A 35 2.41 1.00 7.59
C CYS A 35 3.81 1.16 8.20
N VAL A 36 4.01 2.17 9.04
CA VAL A 36 5.30 2.39 9.74
C VAL A 36 5.62 1.23 10.69
N GLN A 37 4.63 0.75 11.44
CA GLN A 37 4.81 -0.40 12.34
C GLN A 37 5.15 -1.68 11.55
N ALA A 38 4.44 -1.94 10.45
CA ALA A 38 4.68 -3.10 9.59
C ALA A 38 6.05 -3.06 8.92
N PHE A 39 6.61 -1.86 8.66
CA PHE A 39 7.96 -1.73 8.11
C PHE A 39 9.01 -2.36 9.02
N THR A 40 8.98 -2.08 10.33
CA THR A 40 9.90 -2.68 11.29
C THR A 40 9.82 -4.21 11.29
N THR A 41 8.60 -4.77 11.28
CA THR A 41 8.38 -6.22 11.18
C THR A 41 9.01 -6.80 9.91
N ARG A 42 8.80 -6.14 8.76
CA ARG A 42 9.35 -6.58 7.48
C ARG A 42 10.87 -6.50 7.43
N VAL A 43 11.47 -5.45 8.00
CA VAL A 43 12.95 -5.33 8.11
C VAL A 43 13.52 -6.47 8.95
N ASN A 44 12.94 -6.74 10.12
CA ASN A 44 13.40 -7.83 10.98
C ASN A 44 13.29 -9.18 10.28
N LYS A 45 12.19 -9.42 9.55
CA LYS A 45 12.03 -10.66 8.80
C LYS A 45 13.04 -10.80 7.68
N CYS A 46 13.33 -9.70 6.96
CA CYS A 46 14.37 -9.65 5.93
C CYS A 46 15.73 -10.08 6.48
N ILE A 47 16.10 -9.57 7.67
CA ILE A 47 17.35 -9.95 8.35
C ILE A 47 17.35 -11.43 8.73
N GLU A 48 16.26 -11.93 9.33
CA GLU A 48 16.11 -13.33 9.74
C GLU A 48 16.33 -14.30 8.57
N VAL A 49 15.81 -13.96 7.39
CA VAL A 49 15.96 -14.79 6.18
C VAL A 49 17.19 -14.46 5.34
N GLY A 50 18.17 -13.73 5.89
CA GLY A 50 19.41 -13.39 5.19
C GLY A 50 19.21 -12.58 3.90
N GLY A 51 18.15 -11.78 3.83
CA GLY A 51 17.81 -10.94 2.68
C GLY A 51 17.00 -11.63 1.58
N HIS A 52 16.60 -12.90 1.76
CA HIS A 52 15.72 -13.60 0.82
C HIS A 52 14.27 -13.10 0.86
N GLN A 53 13.44 -13.56 -0.09
CA GLN A 53 12.01 -13.24 -0.12
C GLN A 53 11.29 -13.79 1.11
N PHE A 54 10.45 -12.96 1.74
CA PHE A 54 9.76 -13.30 2.99
C PHE A 54 8.25 -13.01 2.97
N GLU A 55 7.67 -12.66 1.82
CA GLU A 55 6.25 -12.28 1.74
C GLU A 55 5.30 -13.40 2.19
N GLN A 56 5.66 -14.66 1.98
CA GLN A 56 4.87 -15.82 2.43
C GLN A 56 5.05 -16.16 3.92
N LEU A 57 5.91 -15.44 4.63
CA LEU A 57 6.29 -15.70 6.04
C LEU A 57 5.80 -14.61 7.00
N ILE A 58 4.99 -13.66 6.51
CA ILE A 58 4.44 -12.52 7.25
C ILE A 58 2.93 -12.41 7.07
#